data_AF-A0A015KCN5-F1
#
_entry.id   AF-A0A015KCN5-F1
#
_cell.length_a   1.000
_cell.length_b   1.000
_cell.length_c   1.000
_cell.angle_alpha   90.00
_cell.angle_beta   90.00
_cell.angle_gamma   90.00
#
_symmetry.space_group_name_H-M   'P 1'
#
loop_
_entity.id
_entity.type
_entity.pdbx_description
1 polymer ?
#
loop_
_entity_poly.entity_id
_entity_poly.type
_entity_poly.pdbx_seq_one_letter_code
_entity_poly.pdbx_strand_id
1 'polypeptide(L)'
;MSLLFTSTKLAHARQLKRQTCRIFKFDSVTDSQWTEFTDNADVLCDVLPSTFSSWHINQMCKYLQSRILKAANTTLPSSTVGNNYTPKIPKELETLTQHYRFLNRLMHSIRLLCKYPLTYSAAHEHKWSIHLIRLQNILQLYKKVFAFIPTLPLSLLSCRQDDFKSLLDVLSNILKSLRGYHLFQEKEFQDSSICARLDDRNNNFETDLSSFIDSALSRTRHRITLNRVFLDHPTRPQLLTNPKDIDDAVVNHFQNFVPIKSTPLTSLDVLPDKWSSAYQPMADVFSSIYDSLMNPLPLMNGYLPYLLLLMAKPLVLP
;
A
#
# COMPACT_ATOMS: atom_id res chain seq x y z
N MET A 1 -7.49 4.37 18.54
CA MET A 1 -8.22 3.31 17.80
C MET A 1 -8.07 3.62 16.31
N SER A 2 -6.90 3.35 15.73
CA SER A 2 -6.53 2.19 14.89
C SER A 2 -6.55 2.55 13.40
N LEU A 3 -5.50 3.25 12.97
CA LEU A 3 -5.13 3.38 11.56
C LEU A 3 -4.42 2.08 11.12
N LEU A 4 -5.13 1.21 10.40
CA LEU A 4 -4.54 0.04 9.75
C LEU A 4 -4.46 0.30 8.24
N PHE A 5 -3.51 1.15 7.85
CA PHE A 5 -2.90 1.02 6.53
C PHE A 5 -2.03 -0.22 6.58
N THR A 6 -2.42 -1.28 5.86
CA THR A 6 -1.52 -2.41 5.57
C THR A 6 -0.52 -2.02 4.49
N SER A 7 0.25 -0.96 4.73
CA SER A 7 1.64 -0.98 4.29
C SER A 7 2.30 -1.98 5.22
N THR A 8 2.70 -3.13 4.69
CA THR A 8 3.60 -4.03 5.41
C THR A 8 4.82 -3.20 5.78
N LYS A 9 4.87 -2.73 7.04
CA LYS A 9 5.97 -1.93 7.57
C LYS A 9 7.27 -2.57 7.11
N LEU A 10 8.18 -1.78 6.55
CA LEU A 10 9.47 -2.26 6.06
C LEU A 10 10.17 -3.20 7.07
N ALA A 11 9.98 -2.92 8.37
CA ALA A 11 10.42 -3.76 9.49
C ALA A 11 9.77 -5.16 9.52
N HIS A 12 8.47 -5.29 9.30
CA HIS A 12 7.75 -6.57 9.24
C HIS A 12 8.07 -7.36 7.95
N ALA A 13 8.24 -6.66 6.81
CA ALA A 13 8.72 -7.28 5.58
C ALA A 13 10.16 -7.82 5.73
N ARG A 14 11.03 -7.10 6.48
CA ARG A 14 12.38 -7.57 6.87
C ARG A 14 12.32 -8.77 7.82
N GLN A 15 11.47 -8.71 8.84
CA GLN A 15 11.27 -9.81 9.79
C GLN A 15 10.80 -11.11 9.11
N LEU A 16 10.01 -10.98 8.04
CA LEU A 16 9.54 -12.12 7.24
C LEU A 16 10.43 -12.45 6.03
N LYS A 17 11.59 -11.77 5.85
CA LYS A 17 12.46 -11.87 4.65
C LYS A 17 11.73 -11.66 3.30
N ARG A 18 10.60 -10.95 3.29
CA ARG A 18 9.74 -10.72 2.10
C ARG A 18 10.16 -9.51 1.26
N GLN A 19 11.42 -9.05 1.37
CA GLN A 19 11.90 -7.91 0.58
C GLN A 19 12.38 -8.31 -0.82
N THR A 20 12.44 -9.60 -1.11
CA THR A 20 12.88 -10.12 -2.39
C THR A 20 11.94 -11.24 -2.84
N CYS A 21 11.59 -11.25 -4.12
CA CYS A 21 10.86 -12.33 -4.77
C CYS A 21 11.79 -12.96 -5.81
N ARG A 22 11.89 -14.29 -5.82
CA ARG A 22 12.62 -15.03 -6.84
C ARG A 22 11.65 -15.31 -7.99
N ILE A 23 11.97 -14.81 -9.17
CA ILE A 23 11.18 -15.00 -10.40
C ILE A 23 11.96 -15.94 -11.31
N PHE A 24 11.35 -17.06 -11.69
CA PHE A 24 11.90 -17.99 -12.67
C PHE A 24 11.65 -17.46 -14.08
N LYS A 25 12.68 -17.52 -14.93
CA LYS A 25 12.60 -17.00 -16.30
C LYS A 25 12.28 -18.14 -17.28
N PHE A 26 11.03 -18.59 -17.26
CA PHE A 26 10.57 -19.75 -18.04
C PHE A 26 10.85 -19.62 -19.56
N ASP A 27 10.71 -18.42 -20.12
CA ASP A 27 10.94 -18.15 -21.55
C ASP A 27 12.41 -18.30 -21.98
N SER A 28 13.34 -18.41 -21.03
CA SER A 28 14.79 -18.54 -21.27
C SER A 28 15.34 -19.92 -20.92
N VAL A 29 14.47 -20.87 -20.56
CA VAL A 29 14.87 -22.23 -20.17
C VAL A 29 15.08 -23.06 -21.43
N THR A 30 16.25 -23.69 -21.55
CA THR A 30 16.53 -24.63 -22.65
C THR A 30 15.99 -26.02 -22.35
N ASP A 31 15.78 -26.84 -23.38
CA ASP A 31 15.29 -28.22 -23.21
C ASP A 31 16.18 -29.05 -22.28
N SER A 32 17.50 -28.85 -22.32
CA SER A 32 18.46 -29.50 -21.42
C SER A 32 18.26 -29.11 -19.95
N GLN A 33 17.81 -27.89 -19.66
CA GLN A 33 17.53 -27.44 -18.30
C GLN A 33 16.18 -27.99 -17.81
N TRP A 34 15.23 -28.20 -18.72
CA TRP A 34 13.97 -28.89 -18.41
C TRP A 34 14.18 -30.37 -18.10
N THR A 35 15.06 -31.05 -18.84
CA THR A 35 15.42 -32.44 -18.53
C THR A 35 16.12 -32.54 -17.19
N GLU A 36 17.10 -31.66 -16.91
CA GLU A 36 17.79 -31.62 -15.61
C GLU A 36 16.84 -31.31 -14.44
N PHE A 37 15.88 -30.38 -14.64
CA PHE A 37 14.83 -30.11 -13.67
C PHE A 37 13.98 -31.34 -13.39
N THR A 38 13.58 -32.07 -14.44
CA THR A 38 12.72 -33.25 -14.33
C THR A 38 13.43 -34.37 -13.58
N ASP A 39 14.67 -34.68 -13.96
CA ASP A 39 15.49 -35.69 -13.31
C ASP A 39 15.69 -35.37 -11.81
N ASN A 40 15.94 -34.09 -11.49
CA ASN A 40 16.09 -33.64 -10.11
C ASN A 40 14.77 -33.69 -9.33
N ALA A 41 13.65 -33.33 -9.96
CA ALA A 41 12.32 -33.40 -9.34
C ALA A 41 11.92 -34.86 -9.02
N ASP A 42 12.23 -35.80 -9.92
CA ASP A 42 11.96 -37.22 -9.75
C ASP A 42 12.81 -37.83 -8.63
N VAL A 43 14.11 -37.50 -8.57
CA VAL A 43 14.99 -37.92 -7.47
C VAL A 43 14.50 -37.39 -6.12
N LEU A 44 13.97 -36.17 -6.09
CA LEU A 44 13.43 -35.56 -4.88
C LEU A 44 12.06 -36.14 -4.46
N CYS A 45 11.38 -36.89 -5.33
CA CYS A 45 10.12 -37.55 -5.04
C CYS A 45 10.34 -38.96 -4.48
N ASP A 46 10.56 -39.04 -3.18
CA ASP A 46 10.95 -40.25 -2.44
C ASP A 46 9.77 -41.12 -1.95
N VAL A 47 8.53 -40.71 -2.22
CA VAL A 47 7.31 -41.33 -1.69
C VAL A 47 6.66 -42.25 -2.71
N LEU A 48 6.31 -43.47 -2.28
CA LEU A 48 5.59 -44.43 -3.11
C LEU A 48 4.21 -43.87 -3.54
N PRO A 49 3.76 -44.09 -4.79
CA PRO A 49 2.46 -43.61 -5.26
C PRO A 49 1.25 -44.07 -4.43
N SER A 50 1.31 -45.27 -3.83
CA SER A 50 0.26 -45.81 -2.96
C SER A 50 0.15 -45.03 -1.63
N THR A 51 1.28 -44.66 -1.05
CA THR A 51 1.34 -43.81 0.16
C THR A 51 0.91 -42.38 -0.16
N PHE A 52 1.31 -41.86 -1.33
CA PHE A 52 0.90 -40.53 -1.76
C PHE A 52 -0.61 -40.43 -1.99
N SER A 53 -1.21 -41.47 -2.56
CA SER A 53 -2.65 -41.51 -2.87
C SER A 53 -3.56 -41.66 -1.63
N SER A 54 -3.01 -42.06 -0.49
CA SER A 54 -3.76 -42.14 0.78
C SER A 54 -3.76 -40.84 1.57
N TRP A 55 -3.02 -39.82 1.12
CA TRP A 55 -2.94 -38.53 1.78
C TRP A 55 -4.13 -37.62 1.48
N HIS A 56 -4.37 -36.68 2.38
CA HIS A 56 -5.32 -35.60 2.13
C HIS A 56 -4.79 -34.65 1.04
N ILE A 57 -5.67 -34.14 0.15
CA ILE A 57 -5.29 -33.30 -1.00
C ILE A 57 -4.35 -32.13 -0.64
N ASN A 58 -4.61 -31.44 0.48
CA ASN A 58 -3.74 -30.36 0.96
C ASN A 58 -2.32 -30.83 1.31
N GLN A 59 -2.15 -32.05 1.82
CA GLN A 59 -0.83 -32.63 2.10
C GLN A 59 -0.13 -33.01 0.79
N MET A 60 -0.86 -33.60 -0.16
CA MET A 60 -0.35 -33.91 -1.50
C MET A 60 0.17 -32.65 -2.20
N CYS A 61 -0.63 -31.58 -2.22
CA CYS A 61 -0.25 -30.31 -2.84
C CYS A 61 0.96 -29.67 -2.16
N LYS A 62 1.04 -29.67 -0.82
CA LYS A 62 2.20 -29.13 -0.09
C LYS A 62 3.47 -29.93 -0.35
N TYR A 63 3.36 -31.25 -0.41
CA TYR A 63 4.49 -32.13 -0.71
C TYR A 63 5.02 -31.87 -2.13
N LEU A 64 4.15 -31.93 -3.14
CA LEU A 64 4.52 -31.66 -4.53
C LEU A 64 5.11 -30.26 -4.71
N GLN A 65 4.44 -29.24 -4.16
CA GLN A 65 4.91 -27.86 -4.22
C GLN A 65 6.32 -27.72 -3.64
N SER A 66 6.61 -28.36 -2.51
CA SER A 66 7.94 -28.33 -1.87
C SER A 66 9.01 -28.97 -2.75
N ARG A 67 8.72 -30.12 -3.38
CA ARG A 67 9.67 -30.83 -4.26
C ARG A 67 9.93 -30.08 -5.56
N ILE A 68 8.86 -29.61 -6.21
CA ILE A 68 8.93 -28.77 -7.41
C ILE A 68 9.73 -27.51 -7.15
N LEU A 69 9.48 -26.81 -6.04
CA LEU A 69 10.24 -25.60 -5.70
C LEU A 69 11.71 -25.90 -5.40
N LYS A 70 12.02 -27.03 -4.76
CA LYS A 70 13.42 -27.42 -4.51
C LYS A 70 14.17 -27.70 -5.82
N ALA A 71 13.59 -28.50 -6.71
CA ALA A 71 14.17 -28.79 -8.03
C ALA A 71 14.31 -27.53 -8.89
N ALA A 72 13.28 -26.67 -8.91
CA ALA A 72 13.31 -25.43 -9.67
C ALA A 72 14.41 -24.47 -9.17
N ASN A 73 14.60 -24.39 -7.85
CA ASN A 73 15.60 -23.51 -7.25
C ASN A 73 17.05 -23.91 -7.58
N THR A 74 17.31 -25.19 -7.87
CA THR A 74 18.64 -25.71 -8.20
C THR A 74 18.93 -25.69 -9.69
N THR A 75 17.93 -25.93 -10.54
CA THR A 75 18.11 -26.15 -11.98
C THR A 75 17.70 -24.97 -12.85
N LEU A 76 16.64 -24.24 -12.47
CA LEU A 76 16.07 -23.22 -13.35
C LEU A 76 16.71 -21.84 -13.18
N PRO A 77 16.95 -21.12 -14.30
CA PRO A 77 17.41 -19.74 -14.26
C PRO A 77 16.36 -18.84 -13.60
N SER A 78 16.82 -17.98 -12.71
CA SER A 78 15.94 -17.12 -11.93
C SER A 78 16.64 -15.82 -11.56
N SER A 79 15.85 -14.78 -11.38
CA SER A 79 16.32 -13.48 -10.89
C SER A 79 15.64 -13.15 -9.57
N THR A 80 16.43 -12.65 -8.64
CA THR A 80 15.90 -12.13 -7.37
C THR A 80 15.54 -10.66 -7.57
N VAL A 81 14.24 -10.37 -7.57
CA VAL A 81 13.72 -9.01 -7.66
C VAL A 81 13.47 -8.49 -6.25
N GLY A 82 14.20 -7.44 -5.88
CA GLY A 82 13.91 -6.68 -4.67
C GLY A 82 12.59 -5.92 -4.81
N ASN A 83 11.80 -5.86 -3.75
CA ASN A 83 10.74 -4.88 -3.62
C ASN A 83 11.39 -3.50 -3.44
N ASN A 84 11.85 -2.94 -4.55
CA ASN A 84 12.52 -1.63 -4.62
C ASN A 84 11.51 -0.48 -4.54
N TYR A 85 10.33 -0.71 -3.95
CA TYR A 85 9.39 0.36 -3.68
C TYR A 85 9.97 1.27 -2.60
N THR A 86 10.78 2.22 -3.02
CA THR A 86 10.97 3.45 -2.29
C THR A 86 9.77 4.33 -2.62
N PRO A 87 8.97 4.75 -1.62
CA PRO A 87 8.00 5.81 -1.88
C PRO A 87 8.76 6.98 -2.50
N LYS A 88 8.25 7.52 -3.62
CA LYS A 88 8.85 8.63 -4.35
C LYS A 88 8.75 9.89 -3.49
N ILE A 89 9.63 9.98 -2.50
CA ILE A 89 9.82 11.17 -1.69
C ILE A 89 10.60 12.16 -2.55
N PRO A 90 10.22 13.44 -2.59
CA PRO A 90 10.99 14.46 -3.28
C PRO A 90 12.44 14.47 -2.79
N LYS A 91 13.39 14.63 -3.71
CA LYS A 91 14.82 14.67 -3.38
C LYS A 91 15.13 15.71 -2.30
N GLU A 92 14.40 16.83 -2.29
CA GLU A 92 14.53 17.90 -1.31
C GLU A 92 14.16 17.47 0.12
N LEU A 93 13.11 16.66 0.28
CA LEU A 93 12.71 16.14 1.59
C LEU A 93 13.70 15.07 2.08
N GLU A 94 14.28 14.30 1.15
CA GLU A 94 15.35 13.36 1.45
C GLU A 94 16.63 14.07 1.91
N THR A 95 17.08 15.12 1.20
CA THR A 95 18.25 15.90 1.61
C THR A 95 18.03 16.56 2.97
N LEU A 96 16.83 17.13 3.20
CA LEU A 96 16.45 17.69 4.50
C LEU A 96 16.50 16.65 5.62
N THR A 97 16.03 15.42 5.37
CA THR A 97 16.14 14.30 6.31
C THR A 97 17.61 13.97 6.62
N GLN A 98 18.48 13.99 5.62
CA GLN A 98 19.91 13.75 5.82
C GLN A 98 20.57 14.84 6.67
N HIS A 99 20.21 16.12 6.45
CA HIS A 99 20.67 17.24 7.27
C HIS A 99 20.21 17.12 8.73
N TYR A 100 18.95 16.72 8.94
CA TYR A 100 18.40 16.44 10.26
C TYR A 100 19.15 15.31 10.99
N ARG A 101 19.45 14.21 10.30
CA ARG A 101 20.24 13.09 10.86
C ARG A 101 21.66 13.51 11.21
N PHE A 102 22.29 14.33 10.37
CA PHE A 102 23.61 14.89 10.63
C PHE A 102 23.62 15.73 11.92
N LEU A 103 22.66 16.65 12.08
CA LEU A 103 22.55 17.49 13.27
C LEU A 103 22.36 16.67 14.55
N ASN A 104 21.50 15.66 14.54
CA ASN A 104 21.32 14.79 15.70
C ASN A 104 22.60 14.04 16.10
N ARG A 105 23.35 13.54 15.12
CA ARG A 105 24.65 12.89 15.36
C ARG A 105 25.66 13.87 15.93
N LEU A 106 25.70 15.09 15.42
CA LEU A 106 26.58 16.15 15.89
C LEU A 106 26.27 16.57 17.33
N MET A 107 24.98 16.81 17.64
CA MET A 107 24.55 17.11 19.00
C MET A 107 24.90 15.97 19.96
N HIS A 108 24.76 14.72 19.52
CA HIS A 108 25.15 13.58 20.33
C HIS A 108 26.66 13.54 20.59
N SER A 109 27.51 13.79 19.58
CA SER A 109 28.96 13.85 19.78
C SER A 109 29.38 14.98 20.73
N ILE A 110 28.74 16.16 20.63
CA ILE A 110 29.02 17.27 21.54
C ILE A 110 28.59 16.93 22.97
N ARG A 111 27.42 16.30 23.15
CA ARG A 111 26.97 15.82 24.48
C ARG A 111 27.94 14.79 25.08
N LEU A 112 28.50 13.90 24.27
CA LEU A 112 29.52 12.94 24.73
C LEU A 112 30.79 13.66 25.18
N LEU A 113 31.26 14.67 24.43
CA LEU A 113 32.40 15.50 24.82
C LEU A 113 32.15 16.27 26.12
N CYS A 114 30.93 16.80 26.31
CA CYS A 114 30.53 17.47 27.55
C CYS A 114 30.55 16.50 28.75
N LYS A 115 30.15 15.24 28.55
CA LYS A 115 30.10 14.22 29.60
C LYS A 115 31.49 13.68 29.96
N TYR A 116 32.39 13.61 28.98
CA TYR A 116 33.74 13.04 29.14
C TYR A 116 34.82 13.98 28.58
N PRO A 117 35.09 15.14 29.22
CA PRO A 117 36.01 16.15 28.68
C PRO A 117 37.44 15.63 28.49
N LEU A 118 37.88 14.68 29.33
CA LEU A 118 39.21 14.06 29.26
C LEU A 118 39.46 13.27 27.97
N THR A 119 38.40 12.91 27.24
CA THR A 119 38.51 12.21 25.94
C THR A 119 38.76 13.17 24.77
N TYR A 120 38.76 14.48 25.05
CA TYR A 120 39.02 15.50 24.05
C TYR A 120 40.39 15.33 23.41
N SER A 121 40.47 15.56 22.11
CA SER A 121 41.71 15.45 21.34
C SER A 121 41.65 16.31 20.08
N ALA A 122 42.81 16.57 19.47
CA ALA A 122 42.90 17.32 18.22
C ALA A 122 42.04 16.73 17.09
N ALA A 123 41.75 15.42 17.12
CA ALA A 123 40.86 14.77 16.16
C ALA A 123 39.40 15.27 16.26
N HIS A 124 38.95 15.65 17.46
CA HIS A 124 37.62 16.21 17.67
C HIS A 124 37.52 17.62 17.08
N GLU A 125 38.59 18.41 17.23
CA GLU A 125 38.68 19.76 16.66
C GLU A 125 38.67 19.72 15.12
N HIS A 126 39.44 18.79 14.53
CA HIS A 126 39.43 18.59 13.09
C HIS A 126 38.06 18.12 12.57
N LYS A 127 37.37 17.23 13.30
CA LYS A 127 36.00 16.84 12.95
C LYS A 127 35.04 18.02 13.07
N TRP A 128 35.20 18.86 14.10
CA TRP A 128 34.39 20.05 14.29
C TRP A 128 34.52 21.04 13.13
N SER A 129 35.74 21.33 12.65
CA SER A 129 35.93 22.25 11.53
C SER A 129 35.23 21.77 10.25
N ILE A 130 35.28 20.46 9.97
CA ILE A 130 34.52 19.85 8.86
C ILE A 130 33.00 19.97 9.09
N HIS A 131 32.54 19.69 10.30
CA HIS A 131 31.12 19.81 10.66
C HIS A 131 30.62 21.26 10.60
N LEU A 132 31.47 22.23 10.95
CA LEU A 132 31.17 23.65 10.93
C LEU A 132 30.93 24.15 9.49
N ILE A 133 31.78 23.76 8.53
CA ILE A 133 31.56 24.06 7.11
C ILE A 133 30.21 23.49 6.65
N ARG A 134 29.92 22.24 7.01
CA ARG A 134 28.65 21.60 6.65
C ARG A 134 27.45 22.30 7.31
N LEU A 135 27.58 22.75 8.55
CA LEU A 135 26.56 23.52 9.26
C LEU A 135 26.30 24.87 8.59
N GLN A 136 27.35 25.59 8.23
CA GLN A 136 27.23 26.87 7.52
C GLN A 136 26.50 26.70 6.18
N ASN A 137 26.84 25.63 5.43
CA ASN A 137 26.12 25.30 4.20
C ASN A 137 24.63 25.03 4.45
N ILE A 138 24.28 24.29 5.52
CA ILE A 138 22.87 24.04 5.89
C ILE A 138 22.16 25.34 6.25
N LEU A 139 22.79 26.20 7.06
CA LEU A 139 22.23 27.49 7.45
C LEU A 139 21.98 28.38 6.23
N GLN A 140 22.90 28.37 5.26
CA GLN A 140 22.76 29.13 4.03
C GLN A 140 21.66 28.56 3.11
N LEU A 141 21.60 27.23 2.96
CA LEU A 141 20.58 26.55 2.15
C LEU A 141 19.16 26.85 2.67
N TYR A 142 18.98 26.83 3.99
CA TYR A 142 17.69 27.05 4.62
C TYR A 142 17.56 28.44 5.26
N LYS A 143 18.28 29.45 4.75
CA LYS A 143 18.31 30.80 5.34
C LYS A 143 16.93 31.42 5.56
N LYS A 144 15.95 31.09 4.71
CA LYS A 144 14.56 31.58 4.80
C LYS A 144 13.76 30.95 5.95
N VAL A 145 14.21 29.80 6.45
CA VAL A 145 13.57 29.04 7.54
C VAL A 145 13.96 29.62 8.90
N PHE A 146 15.16 30.19 9.00
CA PHE A 146 15.69 30.72 10.24
C PHE A 146 15.37 32.21 10.38
N ALA A 147 14.82 32.61 11.53
CA ALA A 147 14.61 34.02 11.84
C ALA A 147 15.94 34.78 12.05
N PHE A 148 16.98 34.08 12.50
CA PHE A 148 18.32 34.60 12.71
C PHE A 148 19.35 33.52 12.40
N ILE A 149 20.49 33.90 11.81
CA ILE A 149 21.61 32.99 11.54
C ILE A 149 22.54 33.01 12.75
N PRO A 150 22.61 31.94 13.55
CA PRO A 150 23.43 31.94 14.75
C PRO A 150 24.93 31.91 14.40
N THR A 151 25.72 32.64 15.18
CA THR A 151 27.19 32.55 15.15
C THR A 151 27.65 31.28 15.84
N LEU A 152 28.38 30.44 15.11
CA LEU A 152 28.93 29.18 15.63
C LEU A 152 30.39 29.36 16.06
N PRO A 153 30.83 28.69 17.14
CA PRO A 153 32.21 28.80 17.61
C PRO A 153 33.17 28.16 16.60
N LEU A 154 34.26 28.86 16.27
CA LEU A 154 35.28 28.36 15.35
C LEU A 154 36.06 27.17 15.92
N SER A 155 36.12 27.05 17.25
CA SER A 155 36.88 26.03 17.96
C SER A 155 36.11 25.48 19.16
N LEU A 156 36.15 24.16 19.38
CA LEU A 156 35.57 23.55 20.59
C LEU A 156 36.44 23.77 21.82
N LEU A 157 37.75 24.00 21.66
CA LEU A 157 38.66 24.34 22.77
C LEU A 157 38.27 25.64 23.46
N SER A 158 37.71 26.58 22.70
CA SER A 158 37.28 27.88 23.21
C SER A 158 35.97 27.81 24.01
N CYS A 159 35.22 26.70 23.92
CA CYS A 159 33.99 26.52 24.67
C CYS A 159 34.30 26.12 26.12
N ARG A 160 34.01 27.02 27.07
CA ARG A 160 33.84 26.64 28.48
C ARG A 160 32.53 25.86 28.65
N GLN A 161 32.29 25.33 29.85
CA GLN A 161 31.10 24.51 30.12
C GLN A 161 29.78 25.24 29.83
N ASP A 162 29.71 26.55 30.07
CA ASP A 162 28.55 27.38 29.73
C ASP A 162 28.41 27.60 28.21
N ASP A 163 29.53 27.67 27.49
CA ASP A 163 29.56 27.83 26.03
C ASP A 163 29.12 26.53 25.32
N PHE A 164 29.39 25.37 25.91
CA PHE A 164 28.85 24.10 25.40
C PHE A 164 27.33 24.03 25.55
N LYS A 165 26.79 24.56 26.65
CA LYS A 165 25.34 24.64 26.84
C LYS A 165 24.71 25.58 25.81
N SER A 166 25.29 26.76 25.62
CA SER A 166 24.80 27.72 24.62
C SER A 166 24.90 27.15 23.19
N LEU A 167 25.98 26.45 22.85
CA LEU A 167 26.13 25.74 21.57
C LEU A 167 25.06 24.67 21.37
N LEU A 168 24.79 23.85 22.38
CA LEU A 168 23.76 22.82 22.31
C LEU A 168 22.35 23.43 22.17
N ASP A 169 22.08 24.56 22.82
CA ASP A 169 20.82 25.29 22.67
C ASP A 169 20.67 25.87 21.27
N VAL A 170 21.74 26.46 20.71
CA VAL A 170 21.78 26.93 19.31
C VAL A 170 21.50 25.77 18.34
N LEU A 171 22.21 24.65 18.47
CA LEU A 171 22.01 23.47 17.63
C LEU A 171 20.60 22.89 17.80
N SER A 172 20.05 22.91 19.01
CA SER A 172 18.67 22.49 19.27
C SER A 172 17.66 23.38 18.55
N ASN A 173 17.86 24.69 18.55
CA ASN A 173 17.00 25.64 17.84
C ASN A 173 17.07 25.47 16.32
N ILE A 174 18.26 25.24 15.77
CA ILE A 174 18.44 24.89 14.36
C ILE A 174 17.66 23.60 14.03
N LEU A 175 17.83 22.57 14.86
CA LEU A 175 17.17 21.28 14.68
C LEU A 175 15.64 21.40 14.71
N LYS A 176 15.10 22.16 15.67
CA LYS A 176 13.65 22.43 15.79
C LYS A 176 13.12 23.16 14.56
N SER A 177 13.82 24.19 14.09
CA SER A 177 13.43 24.96 12.90
C SER A 177 13.41 24.10 11.64
N LEU A 178 14.45 23.29 11.42
CA LEU A 178 14.50 22.36 10.29
C LEU A 178 13.45 21.25 10.39
N ARG A 179 13.13 20.79 11.61
CA ARG A 179 12.04 19.83 11.82
C ARG A 179 10.68 20.44 11.50
N GLY A 180 10.45 21.68 11.91
CA GLY A 180 9.23 22.42 11.55
C GLY A 180 9.10 22.56 10.04
N TYR A 181 10.18 22.97 9.37
CA TYR A 181 10.22 23.06 7.91
C TYR A 181 10.02 21.70 7.21
N HIS A 182 10.61 20.62 7.74
CA HIS A 182 10.39 19.27 7.20
C HIS A 182 8.92 18.87 7.28
N LEU A 183 8.27 19.07 8.43
CA LEU A 183 6.86 18.74 8.60
C LEU A 183 5.98 19.56 7.66
N PHE A 184 6.33 20.83 7.45
CA PHE A 184 5.63 21.69 6.49
C PHE A 184 5.76 21.16 5.04
N GLN A 185 6.99 20.90 4.59
CA GLN A 185 7.27 20.34 3.26
C GLN A 185 6.62 18.97 3.03
N GLU A 186 6.64 18.11 4.05
CA GLU A 186 5.97 16.81 4.00
C GLU A 186 4.46 16.96 3.81
N LYS A 187 3.84 17.90 4.52
CA LYS A 187 2.42 18.20 4.38
C LYS A 187 2.09 18.78 2.99
N GLU A 188 2.86 19.75 2.52
CA GLU A 188 2.68 20.35 1.19
C GLU A 188 2.79 19.31 0.08
N PHE A 189 3.75 18.40 0.18
CA PHE A 189 3.89 17.27 -0.74
C PHE A 189 2.70 16.30 -0.67
N GLN A 190 2.21 16.00 0.54
CA GLN A 190 1.02 15.14 0.73
C GLN A 190 -0.22 15.78 0.11
N ASP A 191 -0.47 17.06 0.38
CA ASP A 191 -1.62 17.81 -0.12
C ASP A 191 -1.57 17.87 -1.65
N SER A 192 -0.40 18.20 -2.23
CA SER A 192 -0.19 18.21 -3.69
C SER A 192 -0.40 16.82 -4.32
N SER A 193 0.08 15.77 -3.65
CA SER A 193 -0.10 14.39 -4.12
C SER A 193 -1.56 13.93 -4.06
N ILE A 194 -2.32 14.39 -3.07
CA ILE A 194 -3.74 14.10 -2.94
C ILE A 194 -4.52 14.82 -4.06
N CYS A 195 -4.29 16.13 -4.23
CA CYS A 195 -4.93 16.91 -5.28
C CYS A 195 -4.65 16.32 -6.67
N ALA A 196 -3.39 16.04 -7.00
CA ALA A 196 -3.03 15.44 -8.29
C ALA A 196 -3.74 14.10 -8.53
N ARG A 197 -3.84 13.24 -7.50
CA ARG A 197 -4.57 11.96 -7.63
C ARG A 197 -6.07 12.15 -7.78
N LEU A 198 -6.65 13.18 -7.15
CA LEU A 198 -8.05 13.52 -7.34
C LEU A 198 -8.32 14.00 -8.76
N ASP A 199 -7.43 14.84 -9.30
CA ASP A 199 -7.52 15.31 -10.69
C ASP A 199 -7.37 14.15 -11.68
N ASP A 200 -6.38 13.27 -11.48
CA ASP A 200 -6.21 12.05 -12.27
C ASP A 200 -7.47 11.17 -12.24
N ARG A 201 -8.08 11.01 -11.05
CA ARG A 201 -9.31 10.24 -10.90
C ARG A 201 -10.49 10.89 -11.61
N ASN A 202 -10.63 12.22 -11.51
CA ASN A 202 -11.68 12.95 -12.21
C ASN A 202 -11.51 12.86 -13.73
N ASN A 203 -10.27 12.95 -14.23
CA ASN A 203 -9.96 12.75 -15.64
C ASN A 203 -10.26 11.31 -16.09
N ASN A 204 -9.95 10.31 -15.27
CA ASN A 204 -10.28 8.91 -15.55
C ASN A 204 -11.80 8.68 -15.54
N PHE A 205 -12.57 9.41 -14.73
CA PHE A 205 -14.03 9.28 -14.73
C PHE A 205 -14.62 9.62 -16.12
N GLU A 206 -14.07 10.64 -16.78
CA GLU A 206 -14.49 11.06 -18.12
C GLU A 206 -13.87 10.21 -19.25
N THR A 207 -12.64 9.73 -19.08
CA THR A 207 -11.86 9.10 -20.17
C THR A 207 -11.78 7.57 -20.10
N ASP A 208 -11.71 6.97 -18.91
CA ASP A 208 -11.57 5.52 -18.69
C ASP A 208 -12.19 5.08 -17.35
N LEU A 209 -13.45 4.64 -17.43
CA LEU A 209 -14.21 4.16 -16.28
C LEU A 209 -13.53 2.97 -15.57
N SER A 210 -12.78 2.12 -16.28
CA SER A 210 -12.09 1.00 -15.65
C SER A 210 -10.99 1.48 -14.72
N SER A 211 -10.15 2.40 -15.20
CA SER A 211 -9.09 3.04 -14.41
C SER A 211 -9.65 3.90 -13.27
N PHE A 212 -10.79 4.57 -13.49
CA PHE A 212 -11.51 5.25 -12.41
C PHE A 212 -11.89 4.26 -11.30
N ILE A 213 -12.57 3.16 -11.62
CA ILE A 213 -13.00 2.18 -10.63
C ILE A 213 -11.77 1.57 -9.93
N ASP A 214 -10.66 1.33 -10.64
CA ASP A 214 -9.42 0.81 -10.03
C ASP A 214 -8.79 1.79 -9.05
N SER A 215 -8.79 3.09 -9.35
CA SER A 215 -8.28 4.13 -8.46
C SER A 215 -9.24 4.47 -7.31
N ALA A 216 -10.56 4.36 -7.52
CA ALA A 216 -11.58 4.65 -6.52
C ALA A 216 -11.71 3.55 -5.47
N LEU A 217 -11.44 2.30 -5.86
CA LEU A 217 -11.46 1.17 -4.94
C LEU A 217 -10.13 1.10 -4.17
N SER A 218 -10.18 1.21 -2.84
CA SER A 218 -9.02 0.98 -1.97
C SER A 218 -8.68 -0.51 -1.81
N ARG A 219 -8.83 -1.31 -2.87
CA ARG A 219 -8.58 -2.75 -2.88
C ARG A 219 -8.07 -3.21 -4.23
N THR A 220 -7.18 -4.19 -4.21
CA THR A 220 -6.81 -4.94 -5.41
C THR A 220 -8.00 -5.77 -5.87
N ARG A 221 -8.46 -5.58 -7.12
CA ARG A 221 -9.50 -6.45 -7.68
C ARG A 221 -8.95 -7.88 -7.77
N HIS A 222 -9.60 -8.81 -7.09
CA HIS A 222 -9.34 -10.23 -7.30
C HIS A 222 -10.12 -10.65 -8.55
N ARG A 223 -9.38 -10.93 -9.63
CA ARG A 223 -9.96 -11.43 -10.88
C ARG A 223 -9.78 -12.94 -10.94
N ILE A 224 -10.87 -13.65 -11.21
CA ILE A 224 -10.83 -15.06 -11.58
C ILE A 224 -10.88 -15.08 -13.10
N THR A 225 -9.82 -15.57 -13.74
CA THR A 225 -9.81 -15.80 -15.19
C THR A 225 -10.31 -17.23 -15.42
N LEU A 226 -11.44 -17.36 -16.12
CA LEU A 226 -11.99 -18.66 -16.48
C LEU A 226 -11.41 -19.09 -17.82
N ASN A 227 -10.68 -20.21 -17.83
CA ASN A 227 -10.04 -20.71 -19.05
C ASN A 227 -10.96 -21.66 -19.83
N ARG A 228 -11.99 -22.21 -19.18
CA ARG A 228 -12.94 -23.16 -19.75
C ARG A 228 -14.28 -23.01 -19.04
N VAL A 229 -15.37 -23.09 -19.80
CA VAL A 229 -16.74 -23.06 -19.26
C VAL A 229 -17.51 -24.22 -19.87
N PHE A 230 -18.14 -25.02 -19.03
CA PHE A 230 -18.99 -26.13 -19.47
C PHE A 230 -20.45 -25.68 -19.45
N LEU A 231 -21.10 -25.73 -20.60
CA LEU A 231 -22.54 -25.48 -20.74
C LEU A 231 -23.27 -26.82 -20.67
N ASP A 232 -24.02 -26.99 -19.58
CA ASP A 232 -24.86 -28.17 -19.38
C ASP A 232 -26.22 -27.96 -20.10
N HIS A 233 -26.26 -28.34 -21.38
CA HIS A 233 -27.48 -28.30 -22.19
C HIS A 233 -27.99 -29.73 -22.42
N PRO A 234 -29.30 -30.01 -22.22
CA PRO A 234 -29.85 -31.36 -22.19
C PRO A 234 -29.63 -32.18 -23.47
N THR A 235 -29.47 -31.52 -24.62
CA THR A 235 -29.28 -32.21 -25.92
C THR A 235 -27.91 -31.98 -26.55
N ARG A 236 -27.11 -31.02 -26.08
CA ARG A 236 -25.81 -30.66 -26.67
C ARG A 236 -24.87 -30.02 -25.63
N PRO A 237 -24.29 -30.83 -24.73
CA PRO A 237 -23.29 -30.31 -23.80
C PRO A 237 -22.09 -29.78 -24.57
N GLN A 238 -21.62 -28.60 -24.19
CA GLN A 238 -20.53 -27.92 -24.88
C GLN A 238 -19.49 -27.40 -23.90
N LEU A 239 -18.21 -27.71 -24.15
CA LEU A 239 -17.09 -27.14 -23.41
C LEU A 239 -16.50 -25.99 -24.23
N LEU A 240 -16.64 -24.77 -23.73
CA LEU A 240 -16.07 -23.57 -24.32
C LEU A 240 -14.61 -23.41 -23.87
N THR A 241 -13.74 -23.18 -24.84
CA THR A 241 -12.29 -22.96 -24.64
C THR A 241 -11.80 -21.66 -25.27
N ASN A 242 -12.59 -21.04 -26.16
CA ASN A 242 -12.29 -19.75 -26.75
C ASN A 242 -12.63 -18.62 -25.77
N PRO A 243 -11.70 -17.67 -25.49
CA PRO A 243 -11.93 -16.60 -24.52
C PRO A 243 -13.19 -15.76 -24.75
N LYS A 244 -13.52 -15.43 -26.00
CA LYS A 244 -14.71 -14.61 -26.30
C LYS A 244 -16.00 -15.36 -25.97
N ASP A 245 -16.09 -16.60 -26.43
CA ASP A 245 -17.26 -17.44 -26.19
C ASP A 245 -17.44 -17.72 -24.69
N ILE A 246 -16.33 -17.88 -23.95
CA ILE A 246 -16.32 -18.00 -22.49
C ILE A 246 -16.88 -16.73 -21.84
N ASP A 247 -16.37 -15.55 -22.20
CA ASP A 247 -16.82 -14.28 -21.62
C ASP A 247 -18.32 -14.05 -21.86
N ASP A 248 -18.78 -14.25 -23.09
CA ASP A 248 -20.19 -14.09 -23.47
C ASP A 248 -21.09 -15.06 -22.69
N ALA A 249 -20.71 -16.33 -22.58
CA ALA A 249 -21.46 -17.34 -21.84
C ALA A 249 -21.53 -17.02 -20.33
N VAL A 250 -20.42 -16.56 -19.75
CA VAL A 250 -20.34 -16.20 -18.33
C VAL A 250 -21.19 -14.97 -18.02
N VAL A 251 -21.09 -13.92 -18.84
CA VAL A 251 -21.91 -12.71 -18.71
C VAL A 251 -23.38 -13.07 -18.78
N ASN A 252 -23.79 -13.84 -19.78
CA ASN A 252 -25.18 -14.28 -19.95
C ASN A 252 -25.67 -15.11 -18.75
N HIS A 253 -24.85 -16.03 -18.24
CA HIS A 253 -25.20 -16.81 -17.05
C HIS A 253 -25.44 -15.91 -15.84
N PHE A 254 -24.49 -15.06 -15.46
CA PHE A 254 -24.62 -14.26 -14.23
C PHE A 254 -25.70 -13.17 -14.33
N GLN A 255 -26.04 -12.69 -15.53
CA GLN A 255 -27.16 -11.77 -15.72
C GLN A 255 -28.52 -12.45 -15.54
N ASN A 256 -28.64 -13.74 -15.88
CA ASN A 256 -29.93 -14.43 -15.96
C ASN A 256 -30.12 -15.58 -14.96
N PHE A 257 -29.06 -16.02 -14.27
CA PHE A 257 -29.11 -17.16 -13.35
C PHE A 257 -30.03 -16.92 -12.15
N VAL A 258 -30.15 -15.66 -11.71
CA VAL A 258 -31.17 -15.26 -10.75
C VAL A 258 -32.41 -14.86 -11.53
N PRO A 259 -33.57 -15.51 -11.32
CA PRO A 259 -34.81 -15.05 -11.91
C PRO A 259 -35.09 -13.64 -11.40
N ILE A 260 -34.91 -12.64 -12.26
CA ILE A 260 -35.37 -11.29 -11.97
C ILE A 260 -36.88 -11.40 -11.94
N LYS A 261 -37.47 -11.43 -10.74
CA LYS A 261 -38.92 -11.27 -10.58
C LYS A 261 -39.24 -9.88 -11.12
N SER A 262 -39.79 -9.83 -12.33
CA SER A 262 -40.19 -8.61 -13.03
C SER A 262 -41.36 -7.89 -12.35
N THR A 263 -41.96 -8.50 -11.33
CA THR A 263 -42.90 -7.84 -10.43
C THR A 263 -42.14 -7.12 -9.30
N PRO A 264 -42.25 -5.79 -9.20
CA PRO A 264 -41.81 -5.07 -8.01
C PRO A 264 -42.55 -5.67 -6.81
N LEU A 265 -41.82 -6.08 -5.77
CA LEU A 265 -42.44 -6.51 -4.51
C LEU A 265 -43.34 -5.37 -4.03
N THR A 266 -44.66 -5.62 -3.95
CA THR A 266 -45.67 -4.58 -3.67
C THR A 266 -45.97 -4.38 -2.20
N SER A 267 -45.51 -5.28 -1.34
CA SER A 267 -45.63 -5.17 0.11
C SER A 267 -44.49 -5.93 0.78
N LEU A 268 -44.11 -5.47 1.99
CA LEU A 268 -43.19 -6.17 2.89
C LEU A 268 -43.71 -7.58 3.24
N ASP A 269 -45.03 -7.78 3.19
CA ASP A 269 -45.69 -9.06 3.51
C ASP A 269 -45.39 -10.17 2.49
N VAL A 270 -44.87 -9.81 1.32
CA VAL A 270 -44.50 -10.76 0.25
C VAL A 270 -43.04 -11.24 0.40
N LEU A 271 -42.29 -10.70 1.37
CA LEU A 271 -40.93 -11.14 1.64
C LEU A 271 -40.90 -12.52 2.31
N PRO A 272 -39.94 -13.38 1.96
CA PRO A 272 -39.70 -14.63 2.69
C PRO A 272 -39.43 -14.37 4.18
N ASP A 273 -39.84 -15.30 5.06
CA ASP A 273 -39.74 -15.18 6.53
C ASP A 273 -38.34 -14.78 7.04
N LYS A 274 -37.30 -15.26 6.35
CA LYS A 274 -35.90 -14.91 6.66
C LYS A 274 -35.63 -13.41 6.58
N TRP A 275 -36.30 -12.72 5.66
CA TRP A 275 -36.12 -11.29 5.41
C TRP A 275 -37.20 -10.45 6.10
N SER A 276 -38.41 -10.97 6.28
CA SER A 276 -39.50 -10.22 6.93
C SER A 276 -39.08 -9.72 8.32
N SER A 277 -38.45 -10.58 9.13
CA SER A 277 -37.93 -10.22 10.46
C SER A 277 -36.83 -9.14 10.43
N ALA A 278 -35.96 -9.15 9.42
CA ALA A 278 -34.84 -8.22 9.32
C ALA A 278 -35.27 -6.81 8.90
N TYR A 279 -36.41 -6.68 8.21
CA TYR A 279 -36.95 -5.40 7.73
C TYR A 279 -38.14 -4.90 8.54
N GLN A 280 -38.48 -5.55 9.66
CA GLN A 280 -39.45 -4.99 10.60
C GLN A 280 -38.92 -3.67 11.18
N PRO A 281 -39.78 -2.66 11.39
CA PRO A 281 -39.40 -1.43 12.07
C PRO A 281 -38.79 -1.75 13.44
N MET A 282 -37.63 -1.15 13.73
CA MET A 282 -37.03 -1.26 15.05
C MET A 282 -37.86 -0.43 16.04
N ALA A 283 -38.21 -1.02 17.18
CA ALA A 283 -39.04 -0.36 18.20
C ALA A 283 -38.44 0.96 18.73
N ASP A 284 -37.11 1.07 18.72
CA ASP A 284 -36.38 2.24 19.21
C ASP A 284 -36.20 3.35 18.14
N VAL A 285 -36.66 3.10 16.91
CA VAL A 285 -36.49 4.01 15.77
C VAL A 285 -37.85 4.55 15.38
N PHE A 286 -38.09 5.82 15.70
CA PHE A 286 -39.33 6.50 15.33
C PHE A 286 -39.44 6.68 13.81
N SER A 287 -40.62 6.42 13.24
CA SER A 287 -40.89 6.58 11.80
C SER A 287 -40.62 8.01 11.29
N SER A 288 -40.69 9.01 12.18
CA SER A 288 -40.50 10.41 11.83
C SER A 288 -39.09 10.77 11.34
N ILE A 289 -38.11 9.88 11.50
CA ILE A 289 -36.75 10.07 10.97
C ILE A 289 -36.77 10.06 9.43
N TYR A 290 -37.72 9.35 8.81
CA TYR A 290 -37.87 9.28 7.36
C TYR A 290 -38.59 10.49 6.75
N ASP A 291 -39.34 11.26 7.56
CA ASP A 291 -40.09 12.45 7.08
C ASP A 291 -39.16 13.46 6.42
N SER A 292 -37.93 13.61 6.94
CA SER A 292 -36.91 14.49 6.36
C SER A 292 -36.26 13.94 5.08
N LEU A 293 -36.26 12.62 4.86
CA LEU A 293 -35.64 11.97 3.70
C LEU A 293 -36.53 12.03 2.46
N MET A 294 -37.85 12.09 2.67
CA MET A 294 -38.84 12.18 1.57
C MET A 294 -39.13 13.63 1.15
N ASN A 295 -38.53 14.62 1.83
CA ASN A 295 -38.62 16.01 1.40
C ASN A 295 -37.84 16.21 0.09
N PRO A 296 -38.43 16.87 -0.92
CA PRO A 296 -37.71 17.21 -2.13
C PRO A 296 -36.49 18.08 -1.78
N LEU A 297 -35.31 17.68 -2.25
CA LEU A 297 -34.08 18.43 -2.03
C LEU A 297 -34.24 19.86 -2.62
N PRO A 298 -33.79 20.91 -1.91
CA PRO A 298 -33.84 22.26 -2.44
C PRO A 298 -32.98 22.34 -3.71
N LEU A 299 -33.57 22.88 -4.78
CA LEU A 299 -32.89 23.13 -6.05
C LEU A 299 -31.82 24.21 -5.85
N MET A 300 -30.60 23.83 -5.45
CA MET A 300 -29.47 24.76 -5.41
C MET A 300 -28.81 24.85 -6.78
N ASN A 301 -29.00 26.01 -7.42
CA ASN A 301 -28.13 26.60 -8.44
C ASN A 301 -27.70 25.71 -9.62
N GLY A 302 -28.68 25.17 -10.36
CA GLY A 302 -28.46 24.78 -11.77
C GLY A 302 -27.60 23.53 -12.03
N TYR A 303 -27.20 22.78 -11.00
CA TYR A 303 -26.57 21.47 -11.15
C TYR A 303 -27.57 20.35 -10.83
N LEU A 304 -27.69 19.38 -11.74
CA LEU A 304 -28.51 18.18 -11.55
C LEU A 304 -28.04 17.42 -10.29
N PRO A 305 -28.92 17.14 -9.32
CA PRO A 305 -28.58 16.41 -8.11
C PRO A 305 -28.53 14.91 -8.42
N TYR A 306 -27.47 14.44 -9.07
CA TYR A 306 -27.25 13.01 -9.34
C TYR A 306 -26.00 12.42 -8.68
N LEU A 307 -25.47 13.06 -7.64
CA LEU A 307 -24.21 12.66 -7.01
C LEU A 307 -24.29 12.16 -5.56
N LEU A 308 -25.48 11.81 -5.06
CA LEU A 308 -25.59 11.18 -3.73
C LEU A 308 -26.59 10.02 -3.59
N LEU A 309 -27.01 9.40 -4.70
CA LEU A 309 -28.01 8.32 -4.70
C LEU A 309 -27.54 7.04 -5.42
N LEU A 310 -26.28 6.65 -5.23
CA LEU A 310 -25.77 5.32 -5.62
C LEU A 310 -25.49 4.38 -4.44
N MET A 311 -26.00 4.71 -3.25
CA MET A 311 -26.10 3.78 -2.13
C MET A 311 -27.56 3.74 -1.69
N ALA A 312 -28.18 2.57 -1.85
CA ALA A 312 -29.62 2.29 -1.71
C ALA A 312 -30.47 2.74 -2.91
N LYS A 313 -30.81 1.78 -3.79
CA LYS A 313 -32.11 1.81 -4.47
C LYS A 313 -33.16 1.75 -3.35
N PRO A 314 -33.97 2.78 -3.09
CA PRO A 314 -35.17 2.60 -2.31
C PRO A 314 -36.11 1.77 -3.17
N LEU A 315 -36.60 0.65 -2.64
CA LEU A 315 -37.86 0.07 -3.09
C LEU A 315 -38.92 1.14 -2.84
N VAL A 316 -39.21 1.95 -3.84
CA VAL A 316 -40.36 2.86 -3.83
C VAL A 316 -41.55 2.04 -4.29
N LEU A 317 -42.54 1.93 -3.41
CA LEU A 317 -43.87 1.46 -3.73
C LEU A 317 -44.86 2.63 -3.70
N PRO A 318 -45.87 2.63 -4.59
CA PRO A 318 -46.94 3.63 -4.58
C PRO A 318 -47.84 3.52 -3.36
#